data_AF-A0A5B9E952-F1
#
_entry.id   AF-A0A5B9E952-F1
#
_cell.length_a   1.000
_cell.length_b   1.000
_cell.length_c   1.000
_cell.angle_alpha   90.00
_cell.angle_beta   90.00
_cell.angle_gamma   90.00
#
_symmetry.space_group_name_H-M   'P 1'
#
loop_
_entity.id
_entity.type
_entity.pdbx_description
1 polymer ?
#
loop_
_entity_poly.entity_id
_entity_poly.type
_entity_poly.pdbx_seq_one_letter_code
_entity_poly.pdbx_strand_id
1 'polypeptide(L)'
;MKPRTLVVLFVLCLFGSLAHARTTDGRTKIVLIAGTKSHGPGAHEYLKSARLLKVMLDRSPSLRNVFTEVYYDGWPMDQSALETADTIVFLSDGMQWSPWSWSPERIAFIQRQIERGCGFMTFHFATYIPYQFATQALHWNGGYVDYDGPTHPTPYFTQKTLTTEIAFPSPTHPALRGVHPFQIREEFYYKPTFVDGMTGITPLLRATGLPADPKVYPGPLATPLEQTFFWAYDRPKKHGGKVQGRSIGATFGHYYANWQMDDYRKVVVNAICWTAHLPIPKDGIATTWVDDQAVDQALGTTPAPSLSPLEPTRPPLDPAYTKK
;
A
#
# COMPACT_ATOMS: atom_id res chain seq x y z
N MET A 1 4.71 52.65 41.31
CA MET A 1 4.95 51.49 40.42
C MET A 1 3.85 50.47 40.67
N LYS A 2 3.00 50.16 39.68
CA LYS A 2 1.91 49.18 39.81
C LYS A 2 2.42 47.79 39.39
N PRO A 3 2.11 46.71 40.12
CA PRO A 3 2.53 45.37 39.74
C PRO A 3 1.69 44.88 38.55
N ARG A 4 2.36 44.31 37.54
CA ARG A 4 1.72 43.67 36.39
C ARG A 4 1.53 42.19 36.71
N THR A 5 0.28 41.77 36.86
CA THR A 5 -0.11 40.37 37.00
C THR A 5 0.10 39.64 35.67
N LEU A 6 0.97 38.64 35.66
CA LEU A 6 1.21 37.78 34.50
C LEU A 6 0.13 36.69 34.47
N VAL A 7 -0.80 36.77 33.52
CA VAL A 7 -1.79 35.72 33.28
C VAL A 7 -1.15 34.68 32.37
N VAL A 8 -0.82 33.51 32.92
CA VAL A 8 -0.38 32.34 32.14
C VAL A 8 -1.62 31.64 31.61
N LEU A 9 -1.85 31.75 30.30
CA LEU A 9 -2.92 31.05 29.61
C LEU A 9 -2.50 29.58 29.40
N PHE A 10 -3.09 28.66 30.17
CA PHE A 10 -2.99 27.23 29.91
C PHE A 10 -3.83 26.90 28.67
N VAL A 11 -3.19 26.73 27.52
CA VAL A 11 -3.84 26.17 26.33
C VAL A 11 -3.97 24.66 26.55
N LEU A 12 -5.16 24.22 26.97
CA LEU A 12 -5.53 22.80 26.89
C LEU A 12 -5.64 22.42 25.40
N CYS A 13 -4.64 21.70 24.89
CA CYS A 13 -4.76 20.98 23.62
C CYS A 13 -5.77 19.83 23.79
N LEU A 14 -7.05 20.12 23.57
CA LEU A 14 -8.07 19.11 23.34
C LEU A 14 -7.73 18.39 22.04
N PHE A 15 -7.10 17.22 22.15
CA PHE A 15 -7.04 16.24 21.07
C PHE A 15 -8.48 15.79 20.78
N GLY A 16 -9.11 16.44 19.81
CA GLY A 16 -10.40 16.03 19.29
C GLY A 16 -10.26 14.63 18.69
N SER A 17 -10.84 13.65 19.36
CA SER A 17 -10.99 12.28 18.85
C SER A 17 -11.82 12.30 17.58
N LEU A 18 -11.16 12.34 16.43
CA LEU A 18 -11.80 12.17 15.13
C LEU A 18 -12.41 10.76 15.12
N ALA A 19 -13.75 10.69 15.09
CA ALA A 19 -14.50 9.45 15.07
C ALA A 19 -14.16 8.66 13.80
N HIS A 20 -13.29 7.66 13.94
CA HIS A 20 -13.02 6.64 12.94
C HIS A 20 -14.19 5.64 12.95
N ALA A 21 -14.50 5.05 11.80
CA ALA A 21 -15.44 3.94 11.75
C ALA A 21 -14.73 2.71 12.32
N ARG A 22 -14.74 2.61 13.64
CA ARG A 22 -14.24 1.45 14.35
C ARG A 22 -15.21 0.29 14.12
N THR A 23 -14.70 -0.93 14.27
CA THR A 23 -15.55 -2.11 14.46
C THR A 23 -16.56 -1.86 15.59
N THR A 24 -17.62 -2.68 15.67
CA THR A 24 -18.63 -2.58 16.74
C THR A 24 -18.03 -2.64 18.15
N ASP A 25 -16.87 -3.28 18.31
CA ASP A 25 -16.08 -3.36 19.55
C ASP A 25 -15.01 -2.27 19.70
N GLY A 26 -14.95 -1.28 18.80
CA GLY A 26 -14.08 -0.11 18.92
C GLY A 26 -12.64 -0.30 18.43
N ARG A 27 -12.31 -1.41 17.76
CA ARG A 27 -10.99 -1.69 17.18
C ARG A 27 -10.79 -1.02 15.82
N THR A 28 -9.53 -0.79 15.48
CA THR A 28 -9.11 -0.36 14.14
C THR A 28 -9.07 -1.56 13.20
N LYS A 29 -9.80 -1.52 12.09
CA LYS A 29 -9.90 -2.64 11.14
C LYS A 29 -8.98 -2.46 9.95
N ILE A 30 -8.07 -3.40 9.72
CA ILE A 30 -7.22 -3.47 8.53
C ILE A 30 -7.71 -4.64 7.68
N VAL A 31 -8.05 -4.39 6.43
CA VAL A 31 -8.43 -5.43 5.47
C VAL A 31 -7.33 -5.60 4.43
N LEU A 32 -6.81 -6.82 4.33
CA LEU A 32 -5.81 -7.22 3.33
C LEU A 32 -6.51 -8.03 2.24
N ILE A 33 -6.48 -7.54 1.01
CA ILE A 33 -7.03 -8.22 -0.17
C ILE A 33 -5.87 -8.85 -0.93
N ALA A 34 -5.79 -10.18 -0.90
CA ALA A 34 -4.84 -10.95 -1.69
C ALA A 34 -5.50 -11.37 -3.01
N GLY A 35 -4.95 -10.90 -4.14
CA GLY A 35 -5.38 -11.34 -5.47
C GLY A 35 -4.96 -12.77 -5.77
N THR A 36 -5.51 -13.34 -6.84
CA THR A 36 -5.09 -14.65 -7.35
C THR A 36 -3.60 -14.66 -7.68
N LYS A 37 -2.93 -15.76 -7.33
CA LYS A 37 -1.50 -15.95 -7.64
C LYS A 37 -1.26 -15.90 -9.15
N SER A 38 -0.21 -15.18 -9.56
CA SER A 38 0.12 -14.96 -10.97
C SER A 38 1.53 -15.35 -11.39
N HIS A 39 2.42 -15.66 -10.46
CA HIS A 39 3.81 -16.01 -10.77
C HIS A 39 4.21 -17.35 -10.15
N GLY A 40 5.39 -17.81 -10.58
CA GLY A 40 6.05 -18.97 -9.99
C GLY A 40 6.41 -18.77 -8.51
N PRO A 41 6.85 -19.83 -7.83
CA PRO A 41 7.18 -19.79 -6.40
C PRO A 41 8.15 -18.66 -6.04
N GLY A 42 7.85 -17.91 -4.98
CA GLY A 42 8.69 -16.85 -4.45
C GLY A 42 8.48 -15.47 -5.08
N ALA A 43 7.77 -15.38 -6.21
CA ALA A 43 7.36 -14.13 -6.84
C ALA A 43 5.85 -13.93 -6.74
N HIS A 44 5.41 -12.68 -6.51
CA HIS A 44 3.99 -12.29 -6.41
C HIS A 44 3.19 -13.21 -5.47
N GLU A 45 3.79 -13.55 -4.32
CA GLU A 45 3.19 -14.40 -3.30
C GLU A 45 2.18 -13.61 -2.45
N TYR A 46 1.13 -13.09 -3.09
CA TYR A 46 0.16 -12.18 -2.48
C TYR A 46 -0.52 -12.77 -1.24
N LEU A 47 -1.01 -14.02 -1.35
CA LEU A 47 -1.66 -14.72 -0.25
C LEU A 47 -0.70 -14.94 0.93
N LYS A 48 0.53 -15.39 0.66
CA LYS A 48 1.54 -15.59 1.71
C LYS A 48 1.90 -14.27 2.38
N SER A 49 2.09 -13.21 1.59
CA SER A 49 2.40 -11.86 2.08
C SER A 49 1.27 -11.32 2.96
N ALA A 50 0.01 -11.45 2.54
CA ALA A 50 -1.15 -11.02 3.32
C ALA A 50 -1.30 -11.81 4.63
N ARG A 51 -1.07 -13.12 4.61
CA ARG A 51 -1.10 -13.97 5.81
C ARG A 51 0.03 -13.64 6.79
N LEU A 52 1.25 -13.44 6.28
CA LEU A 52 2.38 -12.98 7.09
C LEU A 52 2.11 -11.61 7.72
N LEU A 53 1.60 -10.65 6.93
CA LEU A 53 1.18 -9.34 7.42
C LEU A 53 0.13 -9.44 8.52
N LYS A 54 -0.90 -10.29 8.34
CA LYS A 54 -1.90 -10.54 9.39
C LYS A 54 -1.27 -11.04 10.68
N VAL A 55 -0.37 -12.03 10.61
CA VAL A 55 0.32 -12.53 11.80
C VAL A 55 1.13 -11.43 12.48
N MET A 56 1.86 -10.61 11.71
CA MET A 56 2.66 -9.51 12.27
C MET A 56 1.80 -8.42 12.92
N LEU A 57 0.72 -8.00 12.25
CA LEU A 57 -0.20 -6.98 12.75
C LEU A 57 -0.92 -7.45 14.02
N ASP A 58 -1.45 -8.68 14.02
CA ASP A 58 -2.21 -9.22 15.15
C ASP A 58 -1.33 -9.55 16.37
N ARG A 59 -0.07 -9.93 16.16
CA ARG A 59 0.87 -10.26 17.26
C ARG A 59 1.64 -9.05 17.78
N SER A 60 1.64 -7.92 17.07
CA SER A 60 2.44 -6.76 17.47
C SER A 60 1.99 -6.20 18.82
N PRO A 61 2.88 -6.09 19.83
CA PRO A 61 2.51 -5.60 21.15
C PRO A 61 1.93 -4.18 21.17
N SER A 62 2.29 -3.35 20.19
CA SER A 62 1.81 -1.97 20.06
C SER A 62 0.45 -1.85 19.34
N LEU A 63 -0.11 -2.97 18.84
CA LEU A 63 -1.34 -2.99 18.03
C LEU A 63 -2.49 -3.77 18.69
N ARG A 64 -2.58 -3.77 20.04
CA ARG A 64 -3.61 -4.50 20.80
C ARG A 64 -5.07 -4.21 20.39
N ASN A 65 -5.34 -3.01 19.86
CA ASN A 65 -6.67 -2.58 19.41
C ASN A 65 -6.85 -2.65 17.88
N VAL A 66 -6.01 -3.42 17.18
CA VAL A 66 -6.12 -3.65 15.74
C VAL A 66 -6.76 -5.00 15.49
N PHE A 67 -7.58 -5.07 14.46
CA PHE A 67 -8.15 -6.30 13.94
C PHE A 67 -7.84 -6.40 12.46
N THR A 68 -7.16 -7.47 12.07
CA THR A 68 -6.78 -7.71 10.67
C THR A 68 -7.64 -8.81 10.05
N GLU A 69 -8.25 -8.54 8.91
CA GLU A 69 -8.91 -9.55 8.08
C GLU A 69 -8.15 -9.74 6.77
N VAL A 70 -8.17 -10.97 6.25
CA VAL A 70 -7.59 -11.28 4.94
C VAL A 70 -8.65 -11.90 4.06
N TYR A 71 -8.75 -11.39 2.84
CA TYR A 71 -9.58 -11.94 1.78
C TYR A 71 -8.69 -12.53 0.69
N TYR A 72 -9.07 -13.71 0.23
CA TYR A 72 -8.30 -14.48 -0.73
C TYR A 72 -8.94 -14.41 -2.11
N ASP A 73 -8.11 -14.65 -3.13
CA ASP A 73 -8.54 -14.76 -4.53
C ASP A 73 -9.30 -13.52 -5.03
N GLY A 74 -8.90 -12.33 -4.58
CA GLY A 74 -9.43 -11.05 -5.08
C GLY A 74 -10.61 -10.52 -4.27
N TRP A 75 -11.64 -10.04 -4.97
CA TRP A 75 -12.72 -9.28 -4.35
C TRP A 75 -13.53 -10.13 -3.37
N PRO A 76 -13.83 -9.62 -2.16
CA PRO A 76 -14.50 -10.39 -1.13
C PRO A 76 -15.94 -10.73 -1.51
N MET A 77 -16.34 -11.99 -1.26
CA MET A 77 -17.74 -12.43 -1.37
C MET A 77 -18.66 -11.63 -0.44
N ASP A 78 -18.24 -11.48 0.81
CA ASP A 78 -18.89 -10.62 1.79
C ASP A 78 -18.22 -9.25 1.84
N GLN A 79 -18.88 -8.27 1.23
CA GLN A 79 -18.36 -6.90 1.13
C GLN A 79 -18.58 -6.08 2.40
N SER A 80 -19.42 -6.55 3.34
CA SER A 80 -19.71 -5.83 4.60
C SER A 80 -18.43 -5.55 5.41
N ALA A 81 -17.44 -6.42 5.24
CA ALA A 81 -16.14 -6.27 5.85
C ALA A 81 -15.37 -5.01 5.43
N LEU A 82 -15.56 -4.56 4.18
CA LEU A 82 -14.91 -3.37 3.65
C LEU A 82 -15.61 -2.08 4.11
N GLU A 83 -16.89 -2.14 4.49
CA GLU A 83 -17.67 -0.98 4.95
C GLU A 83 -17.14 -0.40 6.26
N THR A 84 -16.55 -1.25 7.09
CA THR A 84 -16.01 -0.91 8.41
C THR A 84 -14.49 -0.84 8.43
N ALA A 85 -13.81 -1.02 7.29
CA ALA A 85 -12.35 -0.99 7.22
C ALA A 85 -11.81 0.42 7.52
N ASP A 86 -10.81 0.56 8.39
CA ASP A 86 -10.03 1.79 8.52
C ASP A 86 -8.92 1.86 7.47
N THR A 87 -8.49 0.73 6.92
CA THR A 87 -7.58 0.65 5.78
C THR A 87 -7.87 -0.59 4.95
N ILE A 88 -7.79 -0.44 3.63
CA ILE A 88 -7.83 -1.53 2.66
C ILE A 88 -6.47 -1.57 1.92
N VAL A 89 -5.84 -2.73 1.93
CA VAL A 89 -4.55 -2.99 1.24
C VAL A 89 -4.78 -3.99 0.13
N PHE A 90 -4.41 -3.62 -1.10
CA PHE A 90 -4.44 -4.51 -2.25
C PHE A 90 -3.05 -5.09 -2.50
N LEU A 91 -2.89 -6.38 -2.18
CA LEU A 91 -1.78 -7.22 -2.58
C LEU A 91 -2.26 -8.07 -3.75
N SER A 92 -2.18 -7.55 -4.96
CA SER A 92 -2.74 -8.22 -6.13
C SER A 92 -1.97 -7.84 -7.38
N ASP A 93 -2.31 -8.51 -8.48
CA ASP A 93 -2.00 -7.93 -9.78
C ASP A 93 -2.74 -6.61 -9.98
N GLY A 94 -2.19 -5.78 -10.87
CA GLY A 94 -2.81 -4.55 -11.33
C GLY A 94 -3.37 -4.71 -12.74
N MET A 95 -3.28 -3.63 -13.51
CA MET A 95 -3.89 -3.50 -14.84
C MET A 95 -5.39 -3.81 -14.75
N GLN A 96 -5.95 -4.45 -15.77
CA GLN A 96 -7.34 -4.92 -15.74
C GLN A 96 -7.61 -5.93 -14.61
N TRP A 97 -6.57 -6.53 -14.02
CA TRP A 97 -6.67 -7.58 -13.00
C TRP A 97 -6.80 -7.09 -11.56
N SER A 98 -6.91 -5.77 -11.37
CA SER A 98 -7.14 -5.17 -10.05
C SER A 98 -8.51 -5.61 -9.51
N PRO A 99 -8.62 -6.16 -8.28
CA PRO A 99 -9.88 -6.69 -7.76
C PRO A 99 -11.06 -5.70 -7.75
N TRP A 100 -10.77 -4.39 -7.68
CA TRP A 100 -11.77 -3.32 -7.60
C TRP A 100 -12.20 -2.77 -8.97
N SER A 101 -11.50 -3.07 -10.07
CA SER A 101 -11.75 -2.45 -11.38
C SER A 101 -12.77 -3.19 -12.25
N TRP A 102 -13.24 -4.35 -11.81
CA TRP A 102 -14.03 -5.27 -12.63
C TRP A 102 -15.47 -4.85 -12.91
N SER A 103 -16.04 -3.97 -12.09
CA SER A 103 -17.39 -3.47 -12.33
C SER A 103 -17.58 -2.05 -11.78
N PRO A 104 -18.50 -1.26 -12.36
CA PRO A 104 -18.86 0.05 -11.83
C PRO A 104 -19.28 0.01 -10.35
N GLU A 105 -19.92 -1.08 -9.91
CA GLU A 105 -20.35 -1.27 -8.52
C GLU A 105 -19.16 -1.37 -7.57
N ARG A 106 -18.09 -2.09 -7.95
CA ARG A 106 -16.87 -2.19 -7.13
C ARG A 106 -16.11 -0.88 -7.06
N ILE A 107 -16.02 -0.17 -8.18
CA ILE A 107 -15.42 1.17 -8.24
C ILE A 107 -16.19 2.12 -7.33
N ALA A 108 -17.52 2.14 -7.45
CA ALA A 108 -18.38 2.95 -6.59
C ALA A 108 -18.28 2.52 -5.11
N PHE A 109 -18.09 1.22 -4.84
CA PHE A 109 -17.87 0.70 -3.49
C PHE A 109 -16.60 1.28 -2.88
N ILE A 110 -15.46 1.17 -3.56
CA ILE A 110 -14.19 1.73 -3.08
C ILE A 110 -14.28 3.25 -2.95
N GLN A 111 -14.90 3.94 -3.92
CA GLN A 111 -15.14 5.39 -3.84
C GLN A 111 -15.83 5.77 -2.52
N ARG A 112 -16.87 5.04 -2.09
CA ARG A 112 -17.54 5.31 -0.79
C ARG A 112 -16.58 5.18 0.39
N GLN A 113 -15.68 4.20 0.37
CA GLN A 113 -14.68 4.03 1.44
C GLN A 113 -13.63 5.16 1.42
N ILE A 114 -13.18 5.55 0.22
CA ILE A 114 -12.27 6.68 0.04
C ILE A 114 -12.88 7.97 0.61
N GLU A 115 -14.16 8.23 0.32
CA GLU A 115 -14.90 9.40 0.80
C GLU A 115 -15.14 9.39 2.32
N ARG A 116 -15.28 8.20 2.91
CA ARG A 116 -15.35 8.03 4.37
C ARG A 116 -14.02 8.37 5.06
N GLY A 117 -12.91 8.38 4.32
CA GLY A 117 -11.57 8.57 4.85
C GLY A 117 -10.82 7.25 5.12
N CYS A 118 -11.33 6.11 4.62
CA CYS A 118 -10.65 4.82 4.74
C CYS A 118 -9.26 4.87 4.08
N GLY A 119 -8.24 4.36 4.76
CA GLY A 119 -6.91 4.21 4.19
C GLY A 119 -6.90 3.33 2.95
N PHE A 120 -6.07 3.67 1.96
CA PHE A 120 -5.98 2.93 0.71
C PHE A 120 -4.53 2.64 0.36
N MET A 121 -4.19 1.38 0.12
CA MET A 121 -2.83 1.01 -0.24
C MET A 121 -2.81 0.05 -1.43
N THR A 122 -1.95 0.35 -2.40
CA THR A 122 -1.63 -0.53 -3.53
C THR A 122 -0.20 -1.02 -3.39
N PHE A 123 -0.01 -2.33 -3.50
CA PHE A 123 1.28 -2.98 -3.29
C PHE A 123 1.75 -3.75 -4.52
N HIS A 124 2.99 -3.47 -4.92
CA HIS A 124 3.64 -3.95 -6.12
C HIS A 124 2.78 -3.77 -7.38
N PHE A 125 2.42 -4.87 -8.04
CA PHE A 125 1.76 -4.86 -9.33
C PHE A 125 0.37 -4.19 -9.29
N ALA A 126 -0.29 -4.14 -8.14
CA ALA A 126 -1.55 -3.39 -7.93
C ALA A 126 -1.42 -1.88 -8.18
N THR A 127 -0.21 -1.35 -8.34
CA THR A 127 0.03 0.05 -8.71
C THR A 127 -0.09 0.31 -10.21
N TYR A 128 0.00 -0.71 -11.06
CA TYR A 128 -0.37 -0.56 -12.46
C TYR A 128 -1.89 -0.45 -12.54
N ILE A 129 -2.39 0.68 -13.03
CA ILE A 129 -3.84 0.93 -13.11
C ILE A 129 -4.18 1.34 -14.54
N PRO A 130 -5.23 0.75 -15.17
CA PRO A 130 -5.64 1.11 -16.52
C PRO A 130 -5.91 2.61 -16.66
N TYR A 131 -5.51 3.22 -17.78
CA TYR A 131 -5.68 4.65 -18.04
C TYR A 131 -7.14 5.12 -17.89
N GLN A 132 -8.12 4.27 -18.23
CA GLN A 132 -9.55 4.57 -18.00
C GLN A 132 -9.91 4.86 -16.54
N PHE A 133 -9.06 4.46 -15.58
CA PHE A 133 -9.20 4.72 -14.15
C PHE A 133 -8.13 5.68 -13.60
N ALA A 134 -7.40 6.41 -14.46
CA ALA A 134 -6.37 7.35 -14.05
C ALA A 134 -6.89 8.39 -13.05
N THR A 135 -8.10 8.92 -13.28
CA THR A 135 -8.75 9.88 -12.36
C THR A 135 -8.92 9.28 -10.95
N GLN A 136 -9.41 8.04 -10.87
CA GLN A 136 -9.55 7.32 -9.60
C GLN A 136 -8.18 7.04 -8.98
N ALA A 137 -7.20 6.59 -9.77
CA ALA A 137 -5.86 6.29 -9.31
C ALA A 137 -5.19 7.50 -8.65
N LEU A 138 -5.22 8.65 -9.33
CA LEU A 138 -4.70 9.92 -8.83
C LEU A 138 -5.46 10.40 -7.59
N HIS A 139 -6.79 10.35 -7.61
CA HIS A 139 -7.59 10.78 -6.48
C HIS A 139 -7.48 9.87 -5.25
N TRP A 140 -7.39 8.56 -5.45
CA TRP A 140 -7.41 7.56 -4.37
C TRP A 140 -6.03 7.28 -3.83
N ASN A 141 -5.01 7.23 -4.68
CA ASN A 141 -3.67 6.78 -4.32
C ASN A 141 -2.60 7.87 -4.50
N GLY A 142 -2.96 9.01 -5.09
CA GLY A 142 -2.05 10.13 -5.32
C GLY A 142 -1.09 9.91 -6.49
N GLY A 143 -0.91 8.66 -6.90
CA GLY A 143 -0.16 8.26 -8.07
C GLY A 143 -0.38 6.80 -8.42
N TYR A 144 0.12 6.39 -9.58
CA TYR A 144 0.03 5.03 -10.10
C TYR A 144 1.06 4.82 -11.21
N VAL A 145 1.19 3.59 -11.69
CA VAL A 145 2.05 3.27 -12.82
C VAL A 145 1.19 3.12 -14.07
N ASP A 146 1.46 3.96 -15.06
CA ASP A 146 0.84 3.86 -16.37
C ASP A 146 1.43 2.68 -17.17
N TYR A 147 0.61 2.07 -18.02
CA TYR A 147 1.05 1.08 -19.00
C TYR A 147 0.29 1.18 -20.33
N ASP A 148 -0.81 1.91 -20.39
CA ASP A 148 -1.63 2.17 -21.56
C ASP A 148 -2.05 3.66 -21.60
N GLY A 149 -2.70 4.08 -22.69
CA GLY A 149 -3.29 5.41 -22.77
C GLY A 149 -3.21 6.04 -24.17
N PRO A 150 -3.78 7.25 -24.34
CA PRO A 150 -3.88 7.90 -25.65
C PRO A 150 -2.51 8.29 -26.23
N THR A 151 -1.50 8.50 -25.39
CA THR A 151 -0.13 8.77 -25.83
C THR A 151 0.64 7.49 -26.16
N HIS A 152 0.15 6.34 -25.70
CA HIS A 152 0.83 5.04 -25.70
C HIS A 152 -0.15 3.93 -26.11
N PRO A 153 -0.43 3.80 -27.43
CA PRO A 153 -1.44 2.87 -27.93
C PRO A 153 -1.06 1.39 -27.77
N THR A 154 0.16 1.09 -27.32
CA THR A 154 0.66 -0.28 -27.07
C THR A 154 1.08 -0.39 -25.61
N PRO A 155 0.73 -1.49 -24.90
CA PRO A 155 1.15 -1.69 -23.53
C PRO A 155 2.67 -1.61 -23.34
N TYR A 156 3.11 -1.01 -22.24
CA TYR A 156 4.52 -0.92 -21.86
C TYR A 156 4.70 -1.12 -20.35
N PHE A 157 5.92 -1.44 -19.93
CA PHE A 157 6.22 -1.67 -18.51
C PHE A 157 7.52 -0.97 -18.13
N THR A 158 7.48 -0.13 -17.09
CA THR A 158 8.64 0.60 -16.56
C THR A 158 9.23 -0.11 -15.36
N GLN A 159 9.79 -1.31 -15.58
CA GLN A 159 10.28 -2.16 -14.50
C GLN A 159 11.72 -2.61 -14.66
N LYS A 160 12.46 -2.66 -13.55
CA LYS A 160 13.84 -3.15 -13.52
C LYS A 160 14.11 -3.95 -12.25
N THR A 161 14.57 -5.18 -12.43
CA THR A 161 15.18 -5.95 -11.34
C THR A 161 16.63 -5.53 -11.15
N LEU A 162 16.98 -5.07 -9.95
CA LEU A 162 18.36 -4.85 -9.53
C LEU A 162 18.50 -4.93 -8.01
N THR A 163 19.75 -5.01 -7.54
CA THR A 163 20.10 -4.78 -6.13
C THR A 163 20.61 -3.36 -5.97
N THR A 164 20.03 -2.58 -5.06
CA THR A 164 20.47 -1.20 -4.80
C THR A 164 20.18 -0.77 -3.37
N GLU A 165 20.94 0.23 -2.90
CA GLU A 165 20.61 0.99 -1.70
C GLU A 165 19.32 1.77 -1.88
N ILE A 166 18.59 1.94 -0.77
CA ILE A 166 17.36 2.72 -0.71
C ILE A 166 17.62 4.07 -0.05
N ALA A 167 17.25 5.15 -0.73
CA ALA A 167 17.28 6.51 -0.19
C ALA A 167 15.93 6.89 0.44
N PHE A 168 16.00 7.70 1.50
CA PHE A 168 14.88 8.11 2.35
C PHE A 168 14.66 9.62 2.19
N PRO A 169 14.01 10.09 1.11
CA PRO A 169 13.85 11.53 0.84
C PRO A 169 13.05 12.29 1.90
N SER A 170 12.26 11.61 2.74
CA SER A 170 11.46 12.23 3.81
C SER A 170 11.61 11.46 5.13
N PRO A 171 12.82 11.40 5.71
CA PRO A 171 13.17 10.46 6.78
C PRO A 171 12.41 10.70 8.09
N THR A 172 11.79 11.87 8.26
CA THR A 172 10.99 12.21 9.44
C THR A 172 9.53 11.73 9.35
N HIS A 173 9.09 11.22 8.19
CA HIS A 173 7.73 10.74 8.01
C HIS A 173 7.42 9.56 8.96
N PRO A 174 6.23 9.50 9.60
CA PRO A 174 5.90 8.44 10.55
C PRO A 174 6.09 7.01 10.01
N ALA A 175 5.83 6.79 8.72
CA ALA A 175 6.03 5.49 8.08
C ALA A 175 7.49 4.98 8.13
N LEU A 176 8.47 5.89 8.27
CA LEU A 176 9.90 5.57 8.30
C LEU A 176 10.48 5.48 9.72
N ARG A 177 9.65 5.59 10.77
CA ARG A 177 10.11 5.49 12.17
C ARG A 177 10.72 4.12 12.46
N GLY A 178 11.94 4.14 13.01
CA GLY A 178 12.71 2.93 13.34
C GLY A 178 13.17 2.10 12.15
N VAL A 179 13.03 2.61 10.92
CA VAL A 179 13.54 1.99 9.69
C VAL A 179 14.94 2.53 9.44
N HIS A 180 15.90 1.63 9.30
CA HIS A 180 17.29 1.94 8.97
C HIS A 180 17.52 1.82 7.45
N PRO A 181 18.56 2.47 6.90
CA PRO A 181 18.96 2.24 5.52
C PRO A 181 19.23 0.76 5.24
N PHE A 182 18.77 0.27 4.08
CA PHE A 182 18.95 -1.12 3.66
C PHE A 182 19.21 -1.20 2.15
N GLN A 183 19.86 -2.30 1.75
CA GLN A 183 20.04 -2.71 0.37
C GLN A 183 19.08 -3.84 0.04
N ILE A 184 18.40 -3.78 -1.10
CA ILE A 184 17.43 -4.80 -1.49
C ILE A 184 17.54 -5.16 -2.96
N ARG A 185 17.34 -6.45 -3.27
CA ARG A 185 17.09 -6.93 -4.63
C ARG A 185 15.58 -6.93 -4.87
N GLU A 186 15.13 -6.18 -5.86
CA GLU A 186 13.71 -6.00 -6.12
C GLU A 186 13.43 -5.69 -7.59
N GLU A 187 12.22 -6.00 -8.05
CA GLU A 187 11.68 -5.44 -9.28
C GLU A 187 11.04 -4.08 -8.98
N PHE A 188 11.76 -3.01 -9.29
CA PHE A 188 11.29 -1.65 -9.07
C PHE A 188 10.52 -1.16 -10.29
N TYR A 189 9.36 -0.54 -10.07
CA TYR A 189 8.73 0.29 -11.09
C TYR A 189 9.15 1.74 -10.92
N TYR A 190 9.45 2.40 -12.02
CA TYR A 190 9.90 3.79 -12.08
C TYR A 190 8.98 4.62 -12.96
N LYS A 191 9.13 5.95 -12.84
CA LYS A 191 8.26 6.95 -13.48
C LYS A 191 6.75 6.76 -13.15
N PRO A 192 6.36 6.60 -11.87
CA PRO A 192 4.94 6.68 -11.53
C PRO A 192 4.40 8.07 -11.88
N THR A 193 3.15 8.10 -12.34
CA THR A 193 2.39 9.32 -12.58
C THR A 193 1.76 9.75 -11.27
N PHE A 194 1.88 11.03 -10.93
CA PHE A 194 1.37 11.62 -9.68
C PHE A 194 0.32 12.70 -9.96
N VAL A 195 -0.45 13.02 -8.93
CA VAL A 195 -1.34 14.21 -8.93
C VAL A 195 -0.55 15.47 -9.25
N ASP A 196 -1.22 16.44 -9.89
CA ASP A 196 -0.60 17.69 -10.31
C ASP A 196 0.13 18.41 -9.18
N GLY A 197 1.35 18.85 -9.49
CA GLY A 197 2.25 19.51 -8.54
C GLY A 197 2.66 18.63 -7.35
N MET A 198 2.39 17.32 -7.39
CA MET A 198 2.59 16.40 -6.28
C MET A 198 1.88 16.83 -4.99
N THR A 199 0.77 17.54 -5.11
CA THR A 199 0.07 18.11 -3.96
C THR A 199 -0.37 17.00 -3.01
N GLY A 200 0.14 17.02 -1.77
CA GLY A 200 -0.14 16.01 -0.74
C GLY A 200 0.71 14.74 -0.82
N ILE A 201 1.61 14.62 -1.81
CA ILE A 201 2.52 13.48 -1.94
C ILE A 201 3.78 13.71 -1.10
N THR A 202 4.15 12.72 -0.30
CA THR A 202 5.44 12.63 0.38
C THR A 202 6.19 11.41 -0.15
N PRO A 203 7.26 11.58 -0.96
CA PRO A 203 8.14 10.47 -1.35
C PRO A 203 8.76 9.84 -0.10
N LEU A 204 8.66 8.52 0.05
CA LEU A 204 9.17 7.81 1.22
C LEU A 204 10.46 7.07 0.92
N LEU A 205 10.53 6.34 -0.21
CA LEU A 205 11.70 5.57 -0.62
C LEU A 205 12.03 5.77 -2.10
N ARG A 206 13.32 5.80 -2.42
CA ARG A 206 13.87 5.88 -3.78
C ARG A 206 14.96 4.85 -4.02
N ALA A 207 14.98 4.27 -5.20
CA ALA A 207 16.00 3.29 -5.61
C ALA A 207 17.12 4.00 -6.39
N THR A 208 18.23 4.30 -5.71
CA THR A 208 19.28 5.20 -6.24
C THR A 208 20.09 4.60 -7.38
N GLY A 209 20.17 3.28 -7.47
CA GLY A 209 20.88 2.54 -8.52
C GLY A 209 20.07 2.30 -9.78
N LEU A 210 18.84 2.78 -9.88
CA LEU A 210 18.04 2.63 -11.10
C LEU A 210 18.74 3.32 -12.29
N PRO A 211 19.08 2.59 -13.35
CA PRO A 211 19.73 3.18 -14.51
C PRO A 211 18.73 4.04 -15.28
N ALA A 212 19.23 5.10 -15.91
CA ALA A 212 18.51 5.70 -17.02
C ALA A 212 18.39 4.66 -18.15
N ASP A 213 17.16 4.21 -18.47
CA ASP A 213 16.93 3.25 -19.54
C ASP A 213 16.23 3.92 -20.75
N PRO A 214 16.95 4.18 -21.85
CA PRO A 214 16.37 4.82 -23.03
C PRO A 214 15.39 3.94 -23.81
N LYS A 215 15.26 2.64 -23.50
CA LYS A 215 14.39 1.68 -24.22
C LYS A 215 13.02 1.49 -23.59
N VAL A 216 12.84 1.96 -22.36
CA VAL A 216 11.65 1.68 -21.56
C VAL A 216 10.90 2.99 -21.34
N TYR A 217 10.06 3.34 -22.32
CA TYR A 217 9.35 4.62 -22.44
C TYR A 217 10.31 5.82 -22.60
N PRO A 218 10.15 6.66 -23.65
CA PRO A 218 11.22 7.50 -24.20
C PRO A 218 11.97 8.32 -23.14
N GLY A 219 13.26 8.02 -23.00
CA GLY A 219 14.24 8.89 -22.33
C GLY A 219 14.83 8.35 -21.03
N PRO A 220 15.95 8.94 -20.58
CA PRO A 220 16.58 8.60 -19.31
C PRO A 220 15.62 8.80 -18.13
N LEU A 221 16.00 8.34 -16.94
CA LEU A 221 15.44 8.92 -15.71
C LEU A 221 15.86 10.39 -15.69
N ALA A 222 14.90 11.28 -15.87
CA ALA A 222 15.08 12.72 -15.86
C ALA A 222 15.31 13.28 -14.45
N THR A 223 14.80 12.63 -13.39
CA THR A 223 14.88 13.17 -12.01
C THR A 223 14.94 12.09 -10.92
N PRO A 224 15.46 12.40 -9.71
CA PRO A 224 15.34 11.52 -8.53
C PRO A 224 13.90 11.19 -8.14
N LEU A 225 12.93 12.02 -8.55
CA LEU A 225 11.53 11.78 -8.26
C LEU A 225 11.00 10.53 -9.00
N GLU A 226 11.44 10.30 -10.24
CA GLU A 226 11.01 9.13 -11.03
C GLU A 226 11.54 7.80 -10.48
N GLN A 227 12.51 7.85 -9.56
CA GLN A 227 13.00 6.69 -8.80
C GLN A 227 12.15 6.41 -7.54
N THR A 228 11.10 7.20 -7.29
CA THR A 228 10.22 7.01 -6.13
C THR A 228 9.38 5.76 -6.35
N PHE A 229 9.62 4.74 -5.53
CA PHE A 229 8.88 3.47 -5.58
C PHE A 229 7.98 3.27 -4.35
N PHE A 230 8.03 4.19 -3.39
CA PHE A 230 7.16 4.21 -2.22
C PHE A 230 6.81 5.64 -1.86
N TRP A 231 5.52 5.96 -1.78
CA TRP A 231 5.03 7.30 -1.45
C TRP A 231 3.84 7.25 -0.51
N ALA A 232 3.73 8.27 0.34
CA ALA A 232 2.55 8.60 1.10
C ALA A 232 1.74 9.69 0.38
N TYR A 233 0.43 9.63 0.52
CA TYR A 233 -0.49 10.63 0.02
C TYR A 233 -1.50 11.02 1.10
N ASP A 234 -1.40 12.25 1.58
CA ASP A 234 -2.45 12.87 2.40
C ASP A 234 -3.53 13.41 1.45
N ARG A 235 -4.64 12.68 1.32
CA ARG A 235 -5.70 13.03 0.37
C ARG A 235 -6.29 14.40 0.70
N PRO A 236 -6.65 15.23 -0.29
CA PRO A 236 -7.32 16.50 -0.05
C PRO A 236 -8.56 16.31 0.83
N LYS A 237 -8.70 17.13 1.87
CA LYS A 237 -9.87 17.05 2.75
C LYS A 237 -11.11 17.53 1.98
N LYS A 238 -12.08 16.64 1.78
CA LYS A 238 -13.39 17.01 1.18
C LYS A 238 -14.14 17.94 2.14
N HIS A 239 -14.82 18.94 1.60
CA HIS A 239 -15.69 19.82 2.39
C HIS A 239 -16.76 18.99 3.12
N GLY A 240 -16.84 19.10 4.45
CA GLY A 240 -17.72 18.27 5.28
C GLY A 240 -17.20 16.86 5.62
N GLY A 241 -16.05 16.45 5.09
CA GLY A 241 -15.37 15.21 5.46
C GLY A 241 -14.82 15.27 6.89
N LYS A 242 -15.18 14.27 7.71
CA LYS A 242 -14.77 14.21 9.12
C LYS A 242 -13.28 13.87 9.27
N VAL A 243 -12.77 12.94 8.46
CA VAL A 243 -11.39 12.44 8.50
C VAL A 243 -10.70 12.68 7.16
N GLN A 244 -9.49 13.21 7.18
CA GLN A 244 -8.65 13.31 5.98
C GLN A 244 -8.11 11.92 5.66
N GLY A 245 -8.41 11.38 4.49
CA GLY A 245 -7.93 10.05 4.11
C GLY A 245 -6.43 10.02 3.80
N ARG A 246 -5.81 8.85 3.97
CA ARG A 246 -4.39 8.60 3.70
C ARG A 246 -4.18 7.43 2.76
N SER A 247 -3.20 7.53 1.87
CA SER A 247 -2.89 6.45 0.94
C SER A 247 -1.40 6.17 0.84
N ILE A 248 -1.07 4.95 0.46
CA ILE A 248 0.29 4.51 0.18
C ILE A 248 0.30 3.81 -1.18
N GLY A 249 1.17 4.26 -2.07
CA GLY A 249 1.56 3.47 -3.23
C GLY A 249 2.94 2.88 -3.03
N ALA A 250 3.07 1.59 -3.31
CA ALA A 250 4.30 0.84 -3.23
C ALA A 250 4.48 0.04 -4.52
N THR A 251 5.49 0.35 -5.32
CA THR A 251 5.77 -0.37 -6.57
C THR A 251 6.73 -1.54 -6.37
N PHE A 252 7.18 -1.77 -5.13
CA PHE A 252 7.98 -2.93 -4.73
C PHE A 252 7.12 -4.02 -4.09
N GLY A 253 7.66 -5.24 -3.95
CA GLY A 253 6.91 -6.39 -3.43
C GLY A 253 6.93 -7.64 -4.30
N HIS A 254 7.85 -7.73 -5.28
CA HIS A 254 7.93 -8.87 -6.19
C HIS A 254 8.37 -10.13 -5.44
N TYR A 255 9.49 -10.06 -4.73
CA TYR A 255 10.11 -11.22 -4.08
C TYR A 255 9.66 -11.41 -2.64
N TYR A 256 9.04 -12.56 -2.33
CA TYR A 256 8.62 -12.91 -0.97
C TYR A 256 9.80 -12.98 0.02
N ALA A 257 11.00 -13.31 -0.46
CA ALA A 257 12.20 -13.35 0.38
C ALA A 257 12.53 -12.01 1.05
N ASN A 258 12.11 -10.88 0.46
CA ASN A 258 12.35 -9.55 1.03
C ASN A 258 11.62 -9.34 2.36
N TRP A 259 10.56 -10.10 2.64
CA TRP A 259 9.95 -10.13 3.97
C TRP A 259 10.89 -10.66 5.05
N GLN A 260 12.03 -11.29 4.75
CA GLN A 260 13.01 -11.67 5.78
C GLN A 260 13.86 -10.49 6.28
N MET A 261 13.78 -9.33 5.64
CA MET A 261 14.50 -8.12 6.06
C MET A 261 13.68 -7.26 7.03
N ASP A 262 14.26 -6.97 8.20
CA ASP A 262 13.59 -6.23 9.29
C ASP A 262 13.06 -4.85 8.86
N ASP A 263 13.90 -4.06 8.21
CA ASP A 263 13.55 -2.70 7.80
C ASP A 263 12.50 -2.67 6.68
N TYR A 264 12.54 -3.65 5.77
CA TYR A 264 11.51 -3.85 4.73
C TYR A 264 10.14 -4.14 5.36
N ARG A 265 10.07 -5.11 6.27
CA ARG A 265 8.80 -5.42 6.95
C ARG A 265 8.28 -4.23 7.74
N LYS A 266 9.18 -3.57 8.47
CA LYS A 266 8.82 -2.45 9.34
C LYS A 266 8.27 -1.27 8.56
N VAL A 267 8.90 -0.90 7.43
CA VAL A 267 8.39 0.21 6.61
C VAL A 267 7.00 -0.07 6.04
N VAL A 268 6.74 -1.32 5.60
CA VAL A 268 5.41 -1.70 5.09
C VAL A 268 4.37 -1.71 6.21
N VAL A 269 4.66 -2.31 7.37
CA VAL A 269 3.72 -2.35 8.51
C VAL A 269 3.44 -0.95 9.05
N ASN A 270 4.47 -0.11 9.21
CA ASN A 270 4.31 1.27 9.62
C ASN A 270 3.39 2.04 8.66
N ALA A 271 3.54 1.83 7.35
CA ALA A 271 2.74 2.51 6.34
C ALA A 271 1.27 2.07 6.37
N ILE A 272 0.99 0.77 6.48
CA ILE A 272 -0.38 0.25 6.65
C ILE A 272 -1.03 0.85 7.90
N CYS A 273 -0.31 0.86 9.03
CA CYS A 273 -0.82 1.47 10.26
C CYS A 273 -1.03 2.98 10.10
N TRP A 274 -0.16 3.67 9.36
CA TRP A 274 -0.27 5.11 9.12
C TRP A 274 -1.50 5.46 8.27
N THR A 275 -1.83 4.66 7.24
CA THR A 275 -3.07 4.83 6.46
C THR A 275 -4.32 4.57 7.32
N ALA A 276 -4.20 3.73 8.34
CA ALA A 276 -5.26 3.47 9.32
C ALA A 276 -5.31 4.52 10.44
N HIS A 277 -4.56 5.63 10.30
CA HIS A 277 -4.45 6.71 11.28
C HIS A 277 -3.92 6.30 12.66
N LEU A 278 -3.25 5.15 12.75
CA LEU A 278 -2.63 4.71 13.99
C LEU A 278 -1.36 5.53 14.26
N PRO A 279 -1.07 5.84 15.55
CA PRO A 279 0.21 6.44 15.91
C PRO A 279 1.33 5.42 15.68
N ILE A 280 2.36 5.82 14.96
CA ILE A 280 3.56 5.00 14.76
C ILE A 280 4.55 5.31 15.90
N PRO A 281 4.98 4.34 16.72
CA PRO A 281 5.98 4.57 17.78
C PRO A 281 7.29 5.11 17.22
N LYS A 282 8.11 5.74 18.08
CA LYS A 282 9.42 6.30 17.69
C LYS A 282 10.32 5.26 17.02
N ASP A 283 10.30 4.03 17.52
CA ASP A 283 11.12 2.91 17.04
C ASP A 283 10.40 2.05 15.99
N GLY A 284 9.24 2.53 15.50
CA GLY A 284 8.37 1.83 14.58
C GLY A 284 7.48 0.78 15.27
N ILE A 285 6.59 0.17 14.49
CA ILE A 285 5.82 -0.99 14.91
C ILE A 285 6.74 -2.21 14.95
N ALA A 286 6.69 -2.97 16.04
CA ALA A 286 7.43 -4.22 16.15
C ALA A 286 6.91 -5.23 15.10
N THR A 287 7.83 -5.75 14.29
CA THR A 287 7.55 -6.81 13.31
C THR A 287 8.46 -8.00 13.59
N THR A 288 7.90 -9.21 13.54
CA THR A 288 8.66 -10.45 13.70
C THR A 288 8.40 -11.31 12.48
N TRP A 289 9.45 -11.60 11.72
CA TRP A 289 9.33 -12.57 10.64
C TRP A 289 9.11 -13.95 11.22
N VAL A 290 8.23 -14.69 10.57
CA VAL A 290 7.94 -16.09 10.84
C VAL A 290 7.86 -16.80 9.49
N ASP A 291 8.27 -18.07 9.47
CA ASP A 291 8.15 -18.89 8.27
C ASP A 291 6.70 -19.30 7.99
N ASP A 292 6.47 -19.92 6.84
CA ASP A 292 5.14 -20.32 6.40
C ASP A 292 4.51 -21.36 7.34
N GLN A 293 5.32 -22.21 7.99
CA GLN A 293 4.82 -23.20 8.95
C GLN A 293 4.25 -22.51 10.19
N ALA A 294 4.94 -21.51 10.73
CA ALA A 294 4.47 -20.72 11.85
C ALA A 294 3.27 -19.84 11.50
N VAL A 295 3.17 -19.35 10.25
CA VAL A 295 1.95 -18.70 9.74
C VAL A 295 0.78 -19.69 9.70
N ASP A 296 1.00 -20.90 9.19
CA ASP A 296 -0.03 -21.93 9.10
C ASP A 296 -0.48 -22.43 10.49
N GLN A 297 0.44 -22.52 11.45
CA GLN A 297 0.08 -22.78 12.86
C GLN A 297 -0.79 -21.68 13.46
N ALA A 298 -0.59 -20.42 13.04
CA ALA A 298 -1.34 -19.27 13.55
C ALA A 298 -2.73 -19.14 12.90
N LEU A 299 -2.84 -19.44 11.61
CA LEU A 299 -4.01 -19.11 10.77
C LEU A 299 -4.71 -20.34 10.18
N GLY A 300 -4.28 -21.55 10.50
CA GLY A 300 -4.62 -22.78 9.78
C GLY A 300 -3.84 -22.90 8.47
N THR A 301 -3.85 -24.07 7.83
CA THR A 301 -3.12 -24.29 6.56
C THR A 301 -3.53 -23.30 5.49
N THR A 302 -2.56 -22.81 4.72
CA THR A 302 -2.85 -21.95 3.56
C THR A 302 -3.79 -22.70 2.61
N PRO A 303 -4.97 -22.15 2.28
CA PRO A 303 -5.91 -22.82 1.41
C PRO A 303 -5.32 -22.99 0.01
N ALA A 304 -5.74 -24.06 -0.68
CA ALA A 304 -5.43 -24.20 -2.10
C ALA A 304 -6.00 -22.98 -2.86
N PRO A 305 -5.27 -22.42 -3.84
CA PRO A 305 -5.81 -21.35 -4.67
C PRO A 305 -7.15 -21.77 -5.27
N SER A 306 -8.17 -20.95 -5.11
CA SER A 306 -9.48 -21.17 -5.70
C SER A 306 -9.77 -20.04 -6.70
N LEU A 307 -10.47 -20.36 -7.79
CA LEU A 307 -10.98 -19.27 -8.63
C LEU A 307 -12.17 -18.66 -7.88
N SER A 308 -12.01 -17.43 -7.39
CA SER A 308 -13.14 -16.67 -6.88
C SER A 308 -14.18 -16.55 -8.00
N PRO A 309 -15.46 -16.91 -7.76
CA PRO A 309 -16.51 -16.77 -8.77
C PRO A 309 -16.78 -15.30 -9.13
N LEU A 310 -16.24 -14.36 -8.34
CA LEU A 310 -16.33 -12.93 -8.57
C LEU A 310 -15.18 -12.41 -9.45
N GLU A 311 -14.05 -13.12 -9.52
CA GLU A 311 -12.97 -12.73 -10.41
C GLU A 311 -13.20 -13.31 -11.81
N PRO A 312 -12.86 -12.57 -12.87
CA PRO A 312 -13.00 -13.10 -14.22
C PRO A 312 -11.96 -14.16 -14.50
N THR A 313 -12.26 -14.99 -15.49
CA THR A 313 -11.34 -16.01 -15.98
C THR A 313 -10.08 -15.35 -16.53
N ARG A 314 -8.95 -15.67 -15.90
CA ARG A 314 -7.63 -15.24 -16.35
C ARG A 314 -7.17 -16.17 -17.48
N PRO A 315 -6.52 -15.66 -18.54
CA PRO A 315 -5.79 -16.52 -19.46
C PRO A 315 -4.69 -17.26 -18.68
N PRO A 316 -4.25 -18.44 -19.15
CA PRO A 316 -3.12 -19.15 -18.54
C PRO A 316 -1.92 -18.22 -18.43
N LEU A 317 -1.13 -18.37 -17.37
CA LEU A 317 0.09 -17.59 -17.17
C LEU A 317 0.97 -17.71 -18.41
N ASP A 318 1.33 -16.56 -19.02
CA ASP A 318 2.25 -16.56 -20.15
C ASP A 318 3.57 -17.24 -19.69
N PRO A 319 4.05 -18.27 -20.41
CA PRO A 319 5.33 -18.90 -20.11
C PRO A 319 6.49 -17.90 -19.99
N ALA A 320 6.40 -16.72 -20.61
CA ALA A 320 7.38 -15.64 -20.45
C ALA A 320 7.47 -15.06 -19.03
N TYR A 321 6.37 -15.04 -18.26
CA TYR A 321 6.35 -14.58 -16.85
C TYR A 321 6.82 -15.66 -15.86
N THR A 322 6.95 -16.91 -16.30
CA THR A 322 7.44 -18.03 -15.45
C THR A 322 8.93 -18.32 -15.63
N LYS A 323 9.61 -17.64 -16.56
CA LYS A 323 10.99 -17.91 -16.98
C LYS A 323 12.05 -16.90 -16.48
N LYS A 324 11.76 -16.08 -15.48
CA LYS A 324 12.75 -15.13 -14.91
C LYS A 324 12.90 -15.28 -13.41
#